data_AF-A0A177NAU5-F1
#
_entry.id   AF-A0A177NAU5-F1
#
_cell.length_a   1.000
_cell.length_b   1.000
_cell.length_c   1.000
_cell.angle_alpha   90.00
_cell.angle_beta   90.00
_cell.angle_gamma   90.00
#
_symmetry.space_group_name_H-M   'P 1'
#
loop_
_entity.id
_entity.type
_entity.pdbx_description
1 polymer ?
#
loop_
_entity_poly.entity_id
_entity_poly.type
_entity_poly.pdbx_seq_one_letter_code
_entity_poly.pdbx_strand_id
1 'polypeptide(L)'
;MQTKTLAGKTLDIVELLLQVNFNAAVLLVLISSALSMFGGAIYFEDNSDLYGPLANNLRLMMFYLSLVQIAVYSFYLYGNSPAAVAGLGVFLLLLTASLGFYASINQIEIDEKYAELFLYAGASHLVYGGLAAFRQDRHGGSSASKGH
;
A
#
# COMPACT_ATOMS: atom_id res chain seq x y z
N MET A 1 9.41 23.92 28.10
CA MET A 1 10.50 22.99 27.73
C MET A 1 10.05 21.52 27.79
N GLN A 2 9.23 21.11 28.77
CA GLN A 2 8.66 19.75 28.87
C GLN A 2 7.65 19.34 27.78
N THR A 3 6.86 20.28 27.24
CA THR A 3 5.86 19.99 26.20
C THR A 3 6.47 19.59 24.85
N LYS A 4 7.64 20.15 24.50
CA LYS A 4 8.39 19.78 23.29
C LYS A 4 8.92 18.34 23.35
N THR A 5 9.28 17.87 24.54
CA THR A 5 9.79 16.52 24.78
C THR A 5 8.70 15.46 24.80
N LEU A 6 7.50 15.80 25.32
CA LEU A 6 6.35 14.90 25.31
C LEU A 6 5.82 14.70 23.88
N ALA A 7 5.65 15.80 23.13
CA ALA A 7 5.16 15.75 21.75
C ALA A 7 6.06 14.93 20.82
N GLY A 8 7.39 15.02 20.98
CA GLY A 8 8.35 14.21 20.23
C GLY A 8 8.17 12.71 20.49
N LYS A 9 8.12 12.31 21.77
CA LYS A 9 7.91 10.90 22.15
C LYS A 9 6.59 10.33 21.65
N THR A 10 5.51 11.11 21.71
CA THR A 10 4.20 10.68 21.18
C THR A 10 4.24 10.46 19.67
N LEU A 11 4.89 11.36 18.92
CA LEU A 11 5.04 11.22 17.48
C LEU A 11 5.86 9.98 17.08
N ASP A 12 6.92 9.68 17.83
CA ASP A 12 7.75 8.50 17.57
C ASP A 12 6.98 7.19 17.83
N ILE A 13 6.10 7.17 18.84
CA ILE A 13 5.20 6.03 19.09
C ILE A 13 4.19 5.88 17.94
N VAL A 14 3.58 6.99 17.50
CA VAL A 14 2.62 6.97 16.38
C VAL A 14 3.29 6.46 15.10
N GLU A 15 4.51 6.92 14.81
CA GLU A 15 5.28 6.46 13.66
C GLU A 15 5.60 4.97 13.73
N LEU A 16 6.00 4.46 14.91
CA LEU A 16 6.23 3.04 15.11
C LEU A 16 4.96 2.21 14.84
N LEU A 17 3.80 2.65 15.35
CA LEU A 17 2.52 1.97 15.13
C LEU A 17 2.15 1.98 13.64
N LEU A 18 2.34 3.11 12.95
CA LEU A 18 2.10 3.23 11.52
C LEU A 18 3.04 2.35 10.71
N GLN A 19 4.30 2.23 11.12
CA GLN A 19 5.29 1.36 10.48
C GLN A 19 4.90 -0.11 10.61
N VAL A 20 4.49 -0.54 11.81
CA VAL A 20 4.01 -1.91 12.04
C VAL A 20 2.77 -2.20 11.18
N ASN A 21 1.81 -1.28 11.15
CA ASN A 21 0.61 -1.39 10.32
C ASN A 21 0.94 -1.45 8.82
N PHE A 22 1.85 -0.59 8.36
CA PHE A 22 2.35 -0.62 6.98
C PHE A 22 2.99 -1.95 6.62
N ASN A 23 3.87 -2.49 7.47
CA ASN A 23 4.49 -3.80 7.24
C ASN A 23 3.46 -4.93 7.19
N ALA A 24 2.43 -4.87 8.05
CA ALA A 24 1.31 -5.81 8.00
C ALA A 24 0.55 -5.71 6.68
N ALA A 25 0.28 -4.50 6.18
CA ALA A 25 -0.36 -4.27 4.88
C ALA A 25 0.49 -4.81 3.71
N VAL A 26 1.82 -4.61 3.74
CA VAL A 26 2.74 -5.19 2.75
C VAL A 26 2.61 -6.72 2.71
N LEU A 27 2.69 -7.36 3.88
CA LEU A 27 2.55 -8.82 3.99
C LEU A 27 1.18 -9.31 3.51
N LEU A 28 0.12 -8.58 3.85
CA LEU A 28 -1.24 -8.90 3.42
C LEU A 28 -1.33 -8.91 1.89
N VAL A 29 -0.85 -7.86 1.21
CA VAL A 29 -0.82 -7.78 -0.26
C VAL A 29 -0.03 -8.95 -0.84
N LEU A 30 1.17 -9.24 -0.31
CA LEU A 30 2.01 -10.34 -0.83
C LEU A 30 1.35 -11.71 -0.65
N ILE A 31 0.75 -11.97 0.51
CA ILE A 31 0.06 -13.24 0.79
C ILE A 31 -1.18 -13.36 -0.08
N SER A 32 -2.03 -12.33 -0.14
CA SER A 32 -3.23 -12.32 -0.98
C SER A 32 -2.90 -12.48 -2.46
N SER A 33 -1.84 -11.83 -2.95
CA SER A 33 -1.35 -12.01 -4.31
C SER A 33 -0.88 -13.43 -4.58
N ALA A 34 -0.09 -14.02 -3.67
CA ALA A 34 0.37 -15.39 -3.80
C ALA A 34 -0.80 -16.38 -3.82
N LEU A 35 -1.74 -16.24 -2.87
CA LEU A 35 -2.94 -17.10 -2.80
C LEU A 35 -3.82 -16.99 -4.05
N SER A 36 -3.98 -15.78 -4.61
CA SER A 36 -4.71 -15.54 -5.85
C SER A 36 -4.08 -16.28 -7.05
N MET A 37 -2.75 -16.38 -7.13
CA MET A 37 -2.07 -17.09 -8.21
C MET A 37 -2.29 -18.61 -8.18
N PHE A 38 -2.43 -19.19 -6.98
CA PHE A 38 -2.65 -20.64 -6.83
C PHE A 38 -4.11 -21.07 -6.98
N GLY A 39 -5.02 -20.13 -7.33
CA GLY A 39 -6.44 -20.42 -7.54
C GLY A 39 -7.15 -20.87 -6.26
N GLY A 40 -6.60 -20.55 -5.09
CA GLY A 40 -7.23 -20.90 -3.82
C GLY A 40 -8.38 -19.96 -3.53
N ALA A 41 -9.60 -20.51 -3.42
CA ALA A 41 -10.81 -19.81 -2.93
C ALA A 41 -10.69 -19.27 -1.48
N ILE A 42 -9.50 -19.37 -0.88
CA ILE A 42 -9.21 -19.03 0.52
C ILE A 42 -9.27 -17.52 0.74
N TYR A 43 -8.88 -16.71 -0.26
CA TYR A 43 -8.83 -15.26 -0.11
C TYR A 43 -9.78 -14.50 -1.05
N PHE A 44 -9.96 -14.98 -2.28
CA PHE A 44 -10.90 -14.41 -3.22
C PHE A 44 -11.81 -15.51 -3.76
N GLU A 45 -13.11 -15.24 -3.87
CA GLU A 45 -14.01 -16.11 -4.61
C GLU A 45 -13.74 -15.93 -6.10
N ASP A 46 -12.76 -16.66 -6.60
CA ASP A 46 -12.34 -16.65 -8.01
C ASP A 46 -13.28 -17.57 -8.82
N ASN A 47 -14.58 -17.24 -8.79
CA ASN A 47 -15.61 -17.95 -9.52
C ASN A 47 -15.45 -17.65 -11.02
N SER A 48 -14.77 -18.52 -11.76
CA SER A 48 -14.60 -18.39 -13.22
C SER A 48 -15.91 -18.12 -13.98
N ASP A 49 -17.02 -18.58 -13.40
CA ASP A 49 -18.38 -18.41 -13.94
C ASP A 49 -18.98 -17.01 -13.70
N LEU A 50 -18.51 -16.27 -12.69
CA LEU A 50 -18.94 -14.89 -12.36
C LEU A 50 -18.11 -13.82 -13.11
N TYR A 51 -16.84 -14.09 -13.39
CA TYR A 51 -15.89 -13.08 -13.90
C TYR A 51 -15.52 -13.21 -15.38
N GLY A 52 -15.75 -14.38 -15.99
CA GLY A 52 -15.32 -14.64 -17.37
C GLY A 52 -13.83 -14.30 -17.58
N PRO A 53 -13.45 -13.56 -18.65
CA PRO A 53 -12.06 -13.15 -18.90
C PRO A 53 -11.43 -12.25 -17.81
N LEU A 54 -12.24 -11.57 -16.99
CA LEU A 54 -11.75 -10.65 -15.97
C LEU A 54 -11.02 -11.38 -14.83
N ALA A 55 -11.39 -12.63 -14.53
CA ALA A 55 -10.76 -13.41 -13.46
C ALA A 55 -9.25 -13.53 -13.68
N ASN A 56 -8.85 -13.88 -14.92
CA ASN A 56 -7.45 -14.01 -15.27
C ASN A 56 -6.71 -12.66 -15.25
N ASN A 57 -7.39 -11.57 -15.63
CA ASN A 57 -6.83 -10.22 -15.55
C ASN A 57 -6.60 -9.79 -14.09
N LEU A 58 -7.51 -10.13 -13.18
CA LEU A 58 -7.36 -9.85 -11.75
C LEU A 58 -6.22 -10.67 -11.14
N ARG A 59 -6.06 -11.95 -11.50
CA ARG A 59 -4.91 -12.76 -11.10
C ARG A 59 -3.58 -12.16 -11.59
N LEU A 60 -3.52 -11.75 -12.86
CA LEU A 60 -2.34 -11.09 -13.42
C LEU A 60 -2.05 -9.75 -12.75
N MET A 61 -3.08 -8.95 -12.47
CA MET A 61 -2.97 -7.71 -11.71
C MET A 61 -2.39 -7.97 -10.32
N MET A 62 -2.89 -8.96 -9.59
CA MET A 62 -2.37 -9.34 -8.27
C MET A 62 -0.91 -9.78 -8.32
N PHE A 63 -0.50 -10.50 -9.38
CA PHE A 63 0.90 -10.84 -9.62
C PHE A 63 1.76 -9.60 -9.87
N TYR A 64 1.35 -8.69 -10.75
CA TYR A 64 2.09 -7.45 -10.97
C TYR A 64 2.16 -6.58 -9.72
N LEU A 65 1.09 -6.53 -8.93
CA LEU A 65 1.07 -5.83 -7.64
C LEU A 65 2.09 -6.41 -6.66
N SER A 66 2.29 -7.72 -6.60
CA SER A 66 3.31 -8.29 -5.71
C SER A 66 4.72 -7.89 -6.13
N LEU A 67 5.01 -7.85 -7.43
CA LEU A 67 6.30 -7.39 -7.95
C LEU A 67 6.52 -5.89 -7.66
N VAL A 68 5.51 -5.05 -7.87
CA VAL A 68 5.56 -3.62 -7.54
C VAL A 68 5.75 -3.41 -6.05
N GLN A 69 5.04 -4.16 -5.21
CA GLN A 69 5.14 -4.11 -3.76
C GLN A 69 6.57 -4.45 -3.30
N ILE A 70 7.17 -5.51 -3.84
CA ILE A 70 8.56 -5.90 -3.55
C ILE A 70 9.53 -4.79 -3.98
N ALA A 71 9.36 -4.24 -5.18
CA ALA A 71 10.23 -3.19 -5.70
C ALA A 71 10.16 -1.92 -4.83
N VAL A 72 8.95 -1.42 -4.53
CA VAL A 72 8.74 -0.21 -3.72
C VAL A 72 9.25 -0.43 -2.29
N TYR A 73 8.96 -1.57 -1.68
CA TYR A 73 9.45 -1.88 -0.34
C TYR A 73 10.98 -1.98 -0.31
N SER A 74 11.61 -2.52 -1.36
CA SER A 74 13.08 -2.56 -1.47
C SER A 74 13.67 -1.16 -1.65
N PHE A 75 13.10 -0.32 -2.51
CA PHE A 75 13.54 1.08 -2.65
C PHE A 75 13.36 1.88 -1.38
N TYR A 76 12.31 1.60 -0.62
CA TYR A 76 12.11 2.18 0.70
C TYR A 76 13.22 1.75 1.67
N LEU A 77 13.49 0.44 1.80
CA LEU A 77 14.49 -0.09 2.72
C LEU A 77 15.93 0.33 2.40
N TYR A 78 16.32 0.31 1.12
CA TYR A 78 17.71 0.56 0.71
C TYR A 78 17.96 2.00 0.24
N GLY A 79 16.95 2.64 -0.34
CA GLY A 79 17.05 3.98 -0.91
C GLY A 79 16.46 5.09 -0.04
N ASN A 80 15.85 4.74 1.10
CA ASN A 80 15.17 5.68 2.01
C ASN A 80 14.21 6.60 1.25
N SER A 81 13.34 6.00 0.42
CA SER A 81 12.37 6.70 -0.43
C SER A 81 10.92 6.51 0.06
N PRO A 82 10.51 7.19 1.14
CA PRO A 82 9.14 7.11 1.67
C PRO A 82 8.10 7.73 0.73
N ALA A 83 8.51 8.65 -0.15
CA ALA A 83 7.64 9.19 -1.19
C ALA A 83 7.15 8.11 -2.17
N ALA A 84 8.00 7.11 -2.49
CA ALA A 84 7.60 5.98 -3.33
C ALA A 84 6.54 5.11 -2.62
N VAL A 85 6.66 4.93 -1.30
CA VAL A 85 5.65 4.23 -0.48
C VAL A 85 4.32 4.98 -0.51
N ALA A 86 4.35 6.30 -0.29
CA ALA A 86 3.14 7.13 -0.37
C ALA A 86 2.49 7.08 -1.76
N GLY A 87 3.31 7.16 -2.82
CA GLY A 87 2.86 7.06 -4.21
C GLY A 87 2.18 5.73 -4.51
N LEU A 88 2.74 4.61 -4.02
CA LEU A 88 2.07 3.30 -4.12
C LEU A 88 0.74 3.29 -3.37
N GLY A 89 0.67 3.95 -2.21
CA GLY A 89 -0.58 4.11 -1.46
C GLY A 89 -1.66 4.82 -2.27
N VAL A 90 -1.33 5.94 -2.92
CA VAL A 90 -2.24 6.64 -3.83
C VAL A 90 -2.68 5.73 -4.98
N PHE A 91 -1.74 5.00 -5.59
CA PHE A 91 -2.05 4.09 -6.69
C PHE A 91 -3.05 3.00 -6.27
N LEU A 92 -2.88 2.39 -5.10
CA LEU A 92 -3.80 1.36 -4.59
C LEU A 92 -5.20 1.92 -4.31
N LEU A 93 -5.31 3.14 -3.76
CA LEU A 93 -6.62 3.79 -3.56
C LEU A 93 -7.32 4.11 -4.88
N LEU A 94 -6.55 4.57 -5.88
CA LEU A 94 -7.07 4.78 -7.24
C LEU A 94 -7.51 3.47 -7.88
N LEU A 95 -6.78 2.37 -7.62
CA LEU A 95 -7.14 1.04 -8.10
C LEU A 95 -8.47 0.58 -7.52
N THR A 96 -8.71 0.76 -6.20
CA THR A 96 -10.01 0.47 -5.57
C THR A 96 -11.15 1.19 -6.29
N ALA A 97 -11.01 2.51 -6.49
CA ALA A 97 -12.04 3.31 -7.15
C ALA A 97 -12.23 2.91 -8.63
N SER A 98 -11.14 2.66 -9.35
CA SER A 98 -11.17 2.27 -10.76
C SER A 98 -11.83 0.91 -10.96
N LEU A 99 -11.55 -0.05 -10.07
CA LEU A 99 -12.14 -1.38 -10.12
C LEU A 99 -13.65 -1.32 -9.86
N GLY A 100 -14.07 -0.58 -8.83
CA GLY A 100 -15.49 -0.37 -8.53
C GLY A 100 -16.25 0.34 -9.66
N PHE A 101 -15.63 1.35 -10.27
CA PHE A 101 -16.21 2.06 -11.42
C PHE A 101 -16.35 1.14 -12.64
N TYR A 102 -15.31 0.38 -12.97
CA TYR A 102 -15.33 -0.58 -14.07
C TYR A 102 -16.39 -1.66 -13.87
N ALA A 103 -16.47 -2.23 -12.66
CA ALA A 103 -17.47 -3.21 -12.27
C ALA A 103 -18.89 -2.68 -12.45
N SER A 104 -19.15 -1.47 -11.95
CA SER A 104 -20.46 -0.82 -12.02
C SER A 104 -20.92 -0.57 -13.46
N ILE A 105 -20.05 -0.08 -14.33
CA ILE A 105 -20.39 0.17 -15.74
C ILE A 105 -20.69 -1.14 -16.48
N ASN A 106 -19.91 -2.18 -16.23
CA ASN A 106 -20.02 -3.44 -16.97
C ASN A 106 -20.98 -4.43 -16.30
N GLN A 107 -21.63 -4.07 -15.19
CA GLN A 107 -22.51 -4.94 -14.41
C GLN A 107 -21.82 -6.26 -14.01
N ILE A 108 -20.53 -6.16 -13.64
CA ILE A 108 -19.73 -7.29 -13.18
C ILE A 108 -19.71 -7.27 -11.67
N GLU A 109 -20.08 -8.38 -11.05
CA GLU A 109 -19.96 -8.55 -9.61
C GLU A 109 -18.49 -8.82 -9.26
N ILE A 110 -17.93 -8.03 -8.34
CA ILE A 110 -16.55 -8.20 -7.87
C ILE A 110 -16.55 -8.43 -6.37
N ASP A 111 -15.76 -9.42 -5.95
CA ASP A 111 -15.54 -9.75 -4.54
C ASP A 111 -15.07 -8.50 -3.79
N GLU A 112 -15.85 -8.09 -2.79
CA GLU A 112 -15.61 -6.91 -1.95
C GLU A 112 -14.25 -6.98 -1.25
N LYS A 113 -13.69 -8.18 -1.05
CA LYS A 113 -12.36 -8.38 -0.48
C LYS A 113 -11.25 -7.71 -1.28
N TYR A 114 -11.41 -7.53 -2.60
CA TYR A 114 -10.46 -6.74 -3.39
C TYR A 114 -10.47 -5.28 -2.94
N ALA A 115 -11.67 -4.71 -2.77
CA ALA A 115 -11.83 -3.33 -2.35
C ALA A 115 -11.29 -3.14 -0.92
N GLU A 116 -11.60 -4.04 0.00
CA GLU A 116 -11.09 -4.02 1.37
C GLU A 116 -9.57 -4.10 1.43
N LEU A 117 -8.97 -5.04 0.70
CA LEU A 117 -7.52 -5.21 0.63
C LEU A 117 -6.83 -3.93 0.12
N PHE A 118 -7.28 -3.40 -1.02
CA PHE A 118 -6.65 -2.24 -1.64
C PHE A 118 -6.89 -0.95 -0.86
N LEU A 119 -8.06 -0.80 -0.23
CA LEU A 119 -8.35 0.35 0.63
C LEU A 119 -7.46 0.34 1.88
N TYR A 120 -7.39 -0.80 2.58
CA TYR A 120 -6.54 -0.95 3.76
C TYR A 120 -5.06 -0.78 3.41
N ALA A 121 -4.59 -1.45 2.36
CA ALA A 121 -3.20 -1.34 1.94
C ALA A 121 -2.87 0.06 1.46
N GLY A 122 -3.71 0.67 0.62
CA GLY A 122 -3.53 2.01 0.09
C GLY A 122 -3.46 3.08 1.18
N ALA A 123 -4.39 3.04 2.14
CA ALA A 123 -4.39 3.95 3.28
C ALA A 123 -3.14 3.75 4.16
N SER A 124 -2.77 2.51 4.44
CA SER A 124 -1.58 2.18 5.25
C SER A 124 -0.29 2.71 4.63
N HIS A 125 -0.13 2.55 3.31
CA HIS A 125 1.01 3.07 2.55
C HIS A 125 1.02 4.59 2.52
N LEU A 126 -0.12 5.22 2.24
CA LEU A 126 -0.22 6.67 2.11
C LEU A 126 0.08 7.37 3.43
N VAL A 127 -0.52 6.90 4.53
CA VAL A 127 -0.35 7.53 5.86
C VAL A 127 1.08 7.35 6.35
N TYR A 128 1.63 6.13 6.27
CA TYR A 128 3.00 5.87 6.70
C TYR A 128 4.03 6.58 5.83
N GLY A 129 3.96 6.38 4.51
CA GLY A 129 4.90 6.98 3.55
C GLY A 129 4.83 8.51 3.57
N GLY A 130 3.63 9.09 3.69
CA GLY A 130 3.44 10.54 3.77
C GLY A 130 4.06 11.13 5.05
N LEU A 131 3.85 10.49 6.20
CA LEU A 131 4.46 10.92 7.45
C LEU A 131 5.99 10.80 7.40
N ALA A 132 6.52 9.67 6.91
CA ALA A 132 7.94 9.43 6.80
C ALA A 132 8.63 10.42 5.84
N ALA A 133 8.01 10.73 4.69
CA ALA A 133 8.51 11.73 3.74
C ALA A 133 8.56 13.13 4.36
N PHE A 134 7.50 13.54 5.06
CA PHE A 134 7.45 14.83 5.74
C PHE A 134 8.53 14.98 6.83
N ARG A 135 8.85 13.89 7.54
CA ARG A 135 9.93 13.89 8.54
C ARG A 135 11.32 13.91 7.89
N GLN A 136 11.50 13.20 6.77
CA GLN A 136 12.76 13.22 6.03
C GLN A 136 13.13 14.63 5.56
N ASP A 137 12.16 15.40 5.05
CA ASP A 137 12.39 16.79 4.62
C ASP A 137 12.80 17.70 5.79
N ARG A 138 12.19 17.50 6.96
CA ARG A 138 12.52 18.28 8.18
C ARG A 138 13.92 18.03 8.71
N HIS A 139 14.46 16.82 8.56
CA HIS A 139 15.81 16.48 9.02
C HIS A 139 16.87 16.68 7.91
N GLY A 140 16.51 16.50 6.64
CA GLY A 140 17.38 16.74 5.48
C GLY A 140 17.61 18.22 5.17
N GLY A 141 16.65 19.10 5.49
CA GLY A 141 16.77 20.55 5.34
C GLY A 141 17.83 21.22 6.22
N SER A 142 18.38 20.51 7.22
CA SER A 142 19.46 21.04 8.07
C SER A 142 20.87 20.78 7.51
N SER A 143 21.03 19.95 6.48
CA SER A 143 22.36 19.58 5.94
C SER A 143 22.72 20.27 4.62
N ALA A 144 21.79 20.99 3.98
CA ALA A 144 22.03 21.69 2.72
C ALA A 144 22.76 23.05 2.85
N SER A 145 23.18 23.45 4.06
CA SER A 145 23.91 24.71 4.31
C SER A 145 25.43 24.55 4.45
N LYS A 146 25.99 23.35 4.26
CA LYS A 146 27.44 23.09 4.45
C LYS A 146 28.13 22.51 3.20
N GLY A 147 27.81 23.06 2.04
CA GLY A 147 28.51 22.77 0.79
C GLY A 147 28.67 24.02 -0.05
N HIS A 148 29.47 24.97 0.47
CA HIS A 148 30.14 25.99 -0.34
C HIS A 148 31.61 25.59 -0.47
#